data_AF-A0A351SGD5-F1
#
_entry.id   AF-A0A351SGD5-F1
#
_cell.length_a   1.000
_cell.length_b   1.000
_cell.length_c   1.000
_cell.angle_alpha   90.00
_cell.angle_beta   90.00
_cell.angle_gamma   90.00
#
_symmetry.space_group_name_H-M   'P 1'
#
loop_
_entity.id
_entity.type
_entity.pdbx_description
1 polymer ?
#
loop_
_entity_poly.entity_id
_entity_poly.type
_entity_poly.pdbx_seq_one_letter_code
_entity_poly.pdbx_strand_id
1 'polypeptide(L)'
;MSHFELDTSLYVIPSPAGAYFSAASPEQSKIKNLIIHLMRGRKSVRLDSEKLKKWTSSNSDDNAFKILYQAQKEQWIQGVEDMINLPDQSLENTLPNLLSTLTTTGNVLLADNEGLSVHAVGFSANAAEELAALSADIGLLHERHHSVWQSHLDLSTSAWGVIDAAGNTHLGFWPLYIGQQRFVLCIEGIPRLNSPNLVTLIWLLNNRYQAF
;
A
#
# COMPACT_ATOMS: atom_id res chain seq x y z
N MET A 1 -12.58 29.46 12.70
CA MET A 1 -11.32 28.70 12.53
C MET A 1 -11.46 27.45 13.39
N SER A 2 -11.29 26.27 12.81
CA SER A 2 -11.27 25.02 13.58
C SER A 2 -9.98 24.96 14.40
N HIS A 3 -10.08 24.77 15.72
CA HIS A 3 -8.93 24.49 16.58
C HIS A 3 -8.72 22.98 16.61
N PHE A 4 -7.50 22.52 16.32
CA PHE A 4 -7.15 21.10 16.34
C PHE A 4 -6.17 20.86 17.48
N GLU A 5 -6.39 19.79 18.24
CA GLU A 5 -5.49 19.31 19.27
C GLU A 5 -5.06 17.89 18.95
N LEU A 6 -3.82 17.55 19.32
CA LEU A 6 -3.26 16.24 19.08
C LEU A 6 -3.45 15.35 20.31
N ASP A 7 -4.14 14.23 20.16
CA ASP A 7 -4.16 13.19 21.18
C ASP A 7 -2.85 12.39 21.13
N THR A 8 -2.00 12.63 22.14
CA THR A 8 -0.68 11.98 22.26
C THR A 8 -0.73 10.63 22.98
N SER A 9 -1.92 10.18 23.43
CA SER A 9 -2.09 8.89 24.10
C SER A 9 -2.18 7.72 23.12
N LEU A 10 -2.69 7.98 21.91
CA LEU A 10 -2.95 6.97 20.89
C LEU A 10 -1.72 6.69 20.00
N TYR A 11 -1.55 5.43 19.64
CA TYR A 11 -0.68 5.06 18.53
C TYR A 11 -1.40 5.30 17.21
N VAL A 12 -0.63 5.64 16.18
CA VAL A 12 -1.17 5.99 14.87
C VAL A 12 -0.73 4.96 13.85
N ILE A 13 -1.69 4.46 13.09
CA ILE A 13 -1.47 3.52 11.98
C ILE A 13 -2.30 3.91 10.75
N PRO A 14 -1.86 3.53 9.55
CA PRO A 14 -2.73 3.61 8.38
C PRO A 14 -3.87 2.59 8.48
N SER A 15 -5.02 2.94 7.89
CA SER A 15 -6.05 1.97 7.55
C SER A 15 -5.64 1.17 6.30
N PRO A 16 -6.37 0.09 5.93
CA PRO A 16 -6.11 -0.60 4.66
C PRO A 16 -6.17 0.33 3.44
N ALA A 17 -7.14 1.25 3.43
CA ALA A 17 -7.28 2.26 2.37
C ALA A 17 -6.09 3.23 2.35
N GLY A 18 -5.62 3.70 3.52
CA GLY A 18 -4.48 4.60 3.61
C GLY A 18 -3.16 3.94 3.24
N ALA A 19 -2.95 2.69 3.67
CA ALA A 19 -1.78 1.90 3.29
C ALA A 19 -1.75 1.69 1.78
N TYR A 20 -2.87 1.26 1.18
CA TYR A 20 -2.99 1.11 -0.27
C TYR A 20 -2.78 2.44 -1.00
N PHE A 21 -3.43 3.54 -0.56
CA PHE A 21 -3.24 4.88 -1.12
C PHE A 21 -1.76 5.27 -1.16
N SER A 22 -1.00 4.99 -0.10
CA SER A 22 0.43 5.32 -0.05
C SER A 22 1.28 4.51 -1.02
N ALA A 23 0.81 3.34 -1.46
CA ALA A 23 1.52 2.43 -2.36
C ALA A 23 0.92 2.36 -3.77
N ALA A 24 -0.25 2.95 -4.06
CA ALA A 24 -0.96 2.74 -5.33
C ALA A 24 -0.36 3.51 -6.52
N SER A 25 0.42 4.56 -6.27
CA SER A 25 1.06 5.38 -7.30
C SER A 25 2.45 5.84 -6.86
N PRO A 26 3.33 6.28 -7.79
CA PRO A 26 4.62 6.88 -7.44
C PRO A 26 4.50 8.35 -7.00
N GLU A 27 3.35 8.99 -7.22
CA GLU A 27 3.14 10.42 -6.96
C GLU A 27 3.31 10.76 -5.48
N GLN A 28 3.91 11.91 -5.19
CA GLN A 28 4.20 12.32 -3.82
C GLN A 28 3.16 13.31 -3.32
N SER A 29 2.74 13.14 -2.07
CA SER A 29 1.88 14.09 -1.36
C SER A 29 2.28 14.17 0.11
N LYS A 30 1.91 15.26 0.79
CA LYS A 30 2.20 15.41 2.22
C LYS A 30 1.52 14.33 3.07
N ILE A 31 0.31 13.90 2.67
CA ILE A 31 -0.42 12.83 3.37
C ILE A 31 0.25 11.47 3.12
N LYS A 32 0.64 11.17 1.88
CA LYS A 32 1.38 9.94 1.57
C LYS A 32 2.71 9.89 2.32
N ASN A 33 3.45 11.01 2.36
CA ASN A 33 4.67 11.11 3.15
C ASN A 33 4.42 10.81 4.63
N LEU A 34 3.36 11.38 5.22
CA LEU A 34 2.97 11.07 6.59
C LEU A 34 2.72 9.56 6.79
N ILE A 35 1.92 8.93 5.91
CA ILE A 35 1.59 7.50 6.01
C ILE A 35 2.85 6.63 5.88
N ILE A 36 3.74 6.92 4.92
CA ILE A 36 5.02 6.22 4.76
C ILE A 36 5.88 6.37 6.02
N HIS A 37 5.92 7.56 6.65
CA HIS A 37 6.66 7.76 7.89
C HIS A 37 6.09 6.97 9.07
N LEU A 38 4.77 6.78 9.15
CA LEU A 38 4.16 5.89 10.15
C LEU A 38 4.62 4.44 9.99
N MET A 39 4.96 4.04 8.77
CA MET A 39 5.43 2.69 8.44
C MET A 39 6.96 2.55 8.42
N ARG A 40 7.73 3.55 8.89
CA ARG A 40 9.21 3.51 8.92
C ARG A 40 9.79 2.50 9.90
N GLY A 41 9.23 2.43 11.11
CA GLY A 41 9.68 1.51 12.16
C GLY A 41 9.00 0.15 12.07
N ARG A 42 9.34 -0.79 12.96
CA ARG A 42 8.62 -2.07 13.11
C ARG A 42 7.45 -2.00 14.10
N LYS A 43 7.20 -0.83 14.69
CA LYS A 43 6.17 -0.60 15.71
C LYS A 43 5.39 0.66 15.37
N SER A 44 4.11 0.68 15.70
CA SER A 44 3.28 1.88 15.57
C SER A 44 3.81 2.98 16.51
N VAL A 45 3.55 4.23 16.16
CA VAL A 45 4.15 5.39 16.83
C VAL A 45 3.09 6.30 17.39
N ARG A 46 3.40 6.95 18.52
CA ARG A 46 2.67 8.13 18.98
C ARG A 46 3.19 9.36 18.26
N LEU A 47 2.27 10.21 17.83
CA LEU A 47 2.59 11.48 17.21
C LEU A 47 2.82 12.56 18.27
N ASP A 48 3.71 13.48 17.93
CA ASP A 48 3.88 14.77 18.60
C ASP A 48 3.96 15.86 17.52
N SER A 49 3.83 17.13 17.91
CA SER A 49 3.84 18.25 16.96
C SER A 49 5.13 18.33 16.14
N GLU A 50 6.27 17.93 16.70
CA GLU A 50 7.56 17.98 16.00
C GLU A 50 7.64 16.92 14.89
N LYS A 51 7.33 15.66 15.20
CA LYS A 51 7.25 14.57 14.22
C LYS A 51 6.26 14.90 13.12
N LEU A 52 5.07 15.37 13.47
CA LEU A 52 4.03 15.64 12.49
C LEU A 52 4.43 16.78 11.53
N LYS A 53 5.01 17.88 12.04
CA LYS A 53 5.58 18.93 11.18
C LYS A 53 6.66 18.38 10.26
N LYS A 54 7.59 17.58 10.79
CA LYS A 54 8.68 16.99 10.01
C LYS A 54 8.14 16.10 8.88
N TRP A 55 7.23 15.18 9.20
CA TRP A 55 6.73 14.17 8.26
C TRP A 55 5.77 14.74 7.21
N THR A 56 5.10 15.86 7.52
CA THR A 56 4.26 16.59 6.57
C THR A 56 4.99 17.71 5.83
N SER A 57 6.27 17.96 6.17
CA SER A 57 7.05 19.11 5.69
C SER A 57 6.29 20.44 5.89
N SER A 58 5.73 20.63 7.08
CA SER A 58 4.92 21.79 7.45
C SER A 58 5.70 22.76 8.33
N ASN A 59 5.54 24.06 8.06
CA ASN A 59 6.22 25.13 8.82
C ASN A 59 5.45 25.58 10.08
N SER A 60 4.24 25.05 10.31
CA SER A 60 3.41 25.39 11.46
C SER A 60 2.58 24.18 11.92
N ASP A 61 2.26 24.16 13.21
CA ASP A 61 1.42 23.13 13.83
C ASP A 61 0.04 23.08 13.17
N ASP A 62 -0.59 24.23 12.94
CA ASP A 62 -1.90 24.33 12.28
C ASP A 62 -1.95 23.64 10.92
N ASN A 63 -0.90 23.80 10.10
CA ASN A 63 -0.84 23.15 8.79
C ASN A 63 -0.61 21.65 8.91
N ALA A 64 0.23 21.23 9.85
CA ALA A 64 0.49 19.83 10.14
C ALA A 64 -0.78 19.11 10.63
N PHE A 65 -1.53 19.76 11.54
CA PHE A 65 -2.80 19.24 12.06
C PHE A 65 -3.90 19.18 11.01
N LYS A 66 -4.00 20.18 10.11
CA LYS A 66 -4.94 20.11 8.99
C LYS A 66 -4.68 18.92 8.06
N ILE A 67 -3.39 18.61 7.80
CA ILE A 67 -3.02 17.46 6.96
C ILE A 67 -3.39 16.14 7.65
N LEU A 68 -3.11 16.01 8.95
CA LEU A 68 -3.52 14.84 9.73
C LEU A 68 -5.05 14.69 9.74
N TYR A 69 -5.76 15.77 10.01
CA TYR A 69 -7.22 15.79 10.02
C TYR A 69 -7.81 15.43 8.65
N GLN A 70 -7.22 15.92 7.55
CA GLN A 70 -7.61 15.52 6.21
C GLN A 70 -7.43 14.01 6.01
N ALA A 71 -6.28 13.45 6.38
CA ALA A 71 -6.04 12.01 6.28
C ALA A 71 -7.01 11.17 7.14
N GLN A 72 -7.42 11.68 8.30
CA GLN A 72 -8.44 11.04 9.15
C GLN A 72 -9.83 11.14 8.53
N LYS A 73 -10.19 12.29 7.94
CA LYS A 73 -11.46 12.51 7.26
C LYS A 73 -11.64 11.56 6.06
N GLU A 74 -10.56 11.32 5.31
CA GLU A 74 -10.51 10.33 4.23
C GLU A 74 -10.38 8.88 4.73
N GLN A 75 -10.40 8.66 6.06
CA GLN A 75 -10.24 7.36 6.71
C GLN A 75 -8.95 6.62 6.36
N TRP A 76 -7.88 7.34 6.02
CA TRP A 76 -6.58 6.75 5.68
C TRP A 76 -5.71 6.50 6.91
N ILE A 77 -5.94 7.21 8.01
CA ILE A 77 -5.19 7.09 9.26
C ILE A 77 -6.17 6.90 10.40
N GLN A 78 -5.83 6.02 11.35
CA GLN A 78 -6.60 5.77 12.56
C GLN A 78 -5.70 5.77 13.81
N GLY A 79 -6.29 6.17 14.93
CA GLY A 79 -5.68 6.04 16.25
C GLY A 79 -6.08 4.72 16.91
N VAL A 80 -5.15 4.07 17.59
CA VAL A 80 -5.35 2.82 18.34
C VAL A 80 -4.74 2.95 19.73
N GLU A 81 -5.36 2.31 20.72
CA GLU A 81 -4.91 2.37 22.12
C GLU A 81 -3.61 1.58 22.33
N ASP A 82 -3.53 0.40 21.70
CA ASP A 82 -2.42 -0.53 21.85
C ASP A 82 -1.38 -0.38 20.74
N MET A 83 -0.11 -0.56 21.11
CA MET A 83 0.99 -0.58 20.16
C MET A 83 0.91 -1.82 19.26
N ILE A 84 0.95 -1.60 17.95
CA ILE A 84 0.99 -2.66 16.94
C ILE A 84 2.45 -2.90 16.54
N ASN A 85 2.85 -4.17 16.49
CA ASN A 85 4.19 -4.59 16.06
C ASN A 85 4.07 -5.38 14.76
N LEU A 86 5.03 -5.18 13.84
CA LEU A 86 5.22 -6.10 12.73
C LEU A 86 5.67 -7.47 13.24
N PRO A 87 5.36 -8.56 12.52
CA PRO A 87 5.88 -9.89 12.85
C PRO A 87 7.40 -9.87 12.91
N ASP A 88 8.01 -10.56 13.88
CA ASP A 88 9.48 -10.62 14.05
C ASP A 88 10.18 -11.55 13.04
N GLN A 89 9.39 -12.35 12.31
CA GLN A 89 9.89 -13.28 11.29
C GLN A 89 10.45 -12.54 10.07
N SER A 90 11.23 -13.25 9.25
CA SER A 90 11.69 -12.72 7.96
C SER A 90 10.50 -12.51 7.01
N LEU A 91 10.70 -11.67 5.98
CA LEU A 91 9.68 -11.43 4.96
C LEU A 91 9.31 -12.75 4.27
N GLU A 92 10.30 -13.56 3.92
CA GLU A 92 10.15 -14.83 3.23
C GLU A 92 9.31 -15.83 4.03
N ASN A 93 9.44 -15.84 5.36
CA ASN A 93 8.64 -16.70 6.25
C ASN A 93 7.22 -16.14 6.50
N THR A 94 7.04 -14.82 6.39
CA THR A 94 5.76 -14.16 6.66
C THR A 94 4.84 -14.16 5.43
N LEU A 95 5.40 -14.03 4.23
CA LEU A 95 4.67 -13.89 2.97
C LEU A 95 3.65 -15.01 2.69
N PRO A 96 3.94 -16.31 2.88
CA PRO A 96 2.98 -17.37 2.54
C PRO A 96 1.66 -17.19 3.29
N ASN A 97 1.73 -17.02 4.61
CA ASN A 97 0.55 -16.83 5.44
C ASN A 97 -0.15 -15.52 5.11
N LEU A 98 0.62 -14.43 4.95
CA LEU A 98 0.06 -13.10 4.71
C LEU A 98 -0.69 -13.04 3.37
N LEU A 99 -0.06 -13.48 2.29
CA LEU A 99 -0.64 -13.46 0.95
C LEU A 99 -1.91 -14.33 0.88
N SER A 100 -1.90 -15.51 1.51
CA SER A 100 -3.08 -16.40 1.52
C SER A 100 -4.35 -15.73 2.04
N THR A 101 -4.23 -14.71 2.90
CA THR A 101 -5.37 -13.98 3.44
C THR A 101 -5.95 -12.91 2.50
N LEU A 102 -5.21 -12.53 1.46
CA LEU A 102 -5.58 -11.47 0.51
C LEU A 102 -6.43 -11.99 -0.67
N THR A 103 -6.60 -13.30 -0.80
CA THR A 103 -7.34 -13.95 -1.87
C THR A 103 -8.57 -14.69 -1.34
N THR A 104 -9.62 -14.79 -2.15
CA THR A 104 -10.78 -15.65 -1.87
C THR A 104 -10.64 -17.05 -2.46
N THR A 105 -9.80 -17.24 -3.49
CA THR A 105 -9.66 -18.52 -4.21
C THR A 105 -8.46 -19.33 -3.72
N GLY A 106 -7.52 -18.70 -3.00
CA GLY A 106 -6.27 -19.31 -2.57
C GLY A 106 -5.09 -19.03 -3.51
N ASN A 107 -5.35 -18.37 -4.65
CA ASN A 107 -4.34 -18.04 -5.65
C ASN A 107 -3.94 -16.55 -5.57
N VAL A 108 -2.65 -16.31 -5.33
CA VAL A 108 -2.06 -14.98 -5.17
C VAL A 108 -0.56 -15.04 -5.45
N LEU A 109 -0.03 -13.99 -6.07
CA LEU A 109 1.38 -13.81 -6.38
C LEU A 109 1.80 -12.40 -6.00
N LEU A 110 2.97 -12.26 -5.39
CA LEU A 110 3.71 -11.01 -5.31
C LEU A 110 4.88 -11.10 -6.28
N ALA A 111 4.92 -10.21 -7.26
CA ALA A 111 6.01 -10.08 -8.25
C ALA A 111 6.72 -8.73 -8.09
N ASP A 112 7.96 -8.65 -8.57
CA ASP A 112 8.72 -7.39 -8.65
C ASP A 112 8.56 -6.70 -10.01
N ASN A 113 9.29 -5.60 -10.21
CA ASN A 113 9.23 -4.78 -11.42
C ASN A 113 9.92 -5.42 -12.63
N GLU A 114 10.80 -6.41 -12.41
CA GLU A 114 11.51 -7.15 -13.46
C GLU A 114 10.72 -8.38 -13.93
N GLY A 115 9.54 -8.63 -13.33
CA GLY A 115 8.70 -9.76 -13.68
C GLY A 115 9.16 -11.06 -13.04
N LEU A 116 9.85 -10.98 -11.90
CA LEU A 116 10.24 -12.13 -11.11
C LEU A 116 9.24 -12.38 -9.98
N SER A 117 8.95 -13.66 -9.72
CA SER A 117 8.11 -14.07 -8.60
C SER A 117 8.87 -13.91 -7.28
N VAL A 118 8.37 -13.04 -6.40
CA VAL A 118 8.86 -12.92 -5.02
C VAL A 118 8.29 -14.05 -4.17
N HIS A 119 6.96 -14.26 -4.26
CA HIS A 119 6.29 -15.37 -3.61
C HIS A 119 4.91 -15.62 -4.24
N ALA A 120 4.54 -16.90 -4.38
CA ALA A 120 3.23 -17.30 -4.85
C ALA A 120 2.57 -18.30 -3.89
N VAL A 121 1.27 -18.19 -3.73
CA VAL A 121 0.42 -19.15 -3.04
C VAL A 121 -0.65 -19.63 -4.01
N GLY A 122 -0.86 -20.94 -4.07
CA GLY A 122 -1.90 -21.58 -4.90
C GLY A 122 -1.57 -21.72 -6.39
N PHE A 123 -0.87 -20.76 -6.99
CA PHE A 123 -0.38 -20.88 -8.37
C PHE A 123 0.71 -21.95 -8.51
N SER A 124 0.74 -22.65 -9.64
CA SER A 124 1.89 -23.48 -10.02
C SER A 124 3.12 -22.61 -10.29
N ALA A 125 4.32 -23.19 -10.21
CA ALA A 125 5.56 -22.44 -10.49
C ALA A 125 5.55 -21.81 -11.89
N ASN A 126 5.15 -22.56 -12.92
CA ASN A 126 5.05 -22.06 -14.28
C ASN A 126 4.03 -20.90 -14.40
N ALA A 127 2.85 -21.05 -13.78
CA ALA A 127 1.85 -19.99 -13.80
C ALA A 127 2.33 -18.73 -13.06
N ALA A 128 3.03 -18.88 -11.94
CA ALA A 128 3.59 -17.77 -11.19
C ALA A 128 4.66 -17.00 -11.99
N GLU A 129 5.54 -17.72 -12.71
CA GLU A 129 6.54 -17.10 -13.59
C GLU A 129 5.89 -16.35 -14.76
N GLU A 130 4.93 -16.97 -15.46
CA GLU A 130 4.20 -16.34 -16.56
C GLU A 130 3.42 -15.09 -16.09
N LEU A 131 2.75 -15.17 -14.94
CA LEU A 131 2.02 -14.05 -14.36
C LEU A 131 2.94 -12.93 -13.89
N ALA A 132 4.12 -13.25 -13.38
CA ALA A 132 5.11 -12.25 -12.99
C ALA A 132 5.61 -11.49 -14.23
N ALA A 133 5.99 -12.20 -15.31
CA ALA A 133 6.39 -11.59 -16.58
C ALA A 133 5.27 -10.71 -17.16
N LEU A 134 4.03 -11.21 -17.21
CA LEU A 134 2.87 -10.45 -17.67
C LEU A 134 2.65 -9.17 -16.83
N SER A 135 2.85 -9.24 -15.50
CA SER A 135 2.71 -8.07 -14.62
C SER A 135 3.75 -6.98 -14.90
N ALA A 136 4.95 -7.35 -15.38
CA ALA A 136 5.97 -6.40 -15.81
C ALA A 136 5.56 -5.71 -17.11
N ASP A 137 5.07 -6.47 -18.09
CA ASP A 137 4.57 -5.95 -19.37
C ASP A 137 3.40 -4.98 -19.19
N ILE A 138 2.44 -5.34 -18.31
CA ILE A 138 1.32 -4.46 -17.94
C ILE A 138 1.83 -3.15 -17.33
N GLY A 139 2.84 -3.22 -16.46
CA GLY A 139 3.46 -2.04 -15.85
C GLY A 139 4.04 -1.09 -16.92
N LEU A 140 4.81 -1.64 -17.88
CA LEU A 140 5.38 -0.86 -18.98
C LEU A 140 4.30 -0.26 -19.89
N LEU A 141 3.22 -1.00 -20.14
CA LEU A 141 2.08 -0.50 -20.91
C LEU A 141 1.39 0.66 -20.18
N HIS A 142 1.14 0.51 -18.87
CA HIS A 142 0.53 1.55 -18.05
C HIS A 142 1.37 2.83 -18.04
N GLU A 143 2.69 2.71 -17.82
CA GLU A 143 3.63 3.84 -17.84
C GLU A 143 3.63 4.56 -19.20
N ARG A 144 3.65 3.82 -20.31
CA ARG A 144 3.61 4.37 -21.67
C ARG A 144 2.37 5.21 -21.94
N HIS A 145 1.24 4.84 -21.34
CA HIS A 145 -0.05 5.51 -21.55
C HIS A 145 -0.50 6.38 -20.36
N HIS A 146 0.36 6.55 -19.35
CA HIS A 146 0.04 7.27 -18.11
C HIS A 146 -0.55 8.67 -18.35
N SER A 147 -0.04 9.39 -19.34
CA SER A 147 -0.52 10.73 -19.71
C SER A 147 -1.99 10.73 -20.14
N VAL A 148 -2.46 9.69 -20.84
CA VAL A 148 -3.86 9.59 -21.30
C VAL A 148 -4.80 9.40 -20.10
N TRP A 149 -4.42 8.55 -19.15
CA TRP A 149 -5.21 8.24 -17.96
C TRP A 149 -5.40 9.47 -17.05
N GLN A 150 -4.30 10.20 -16.78
CA GLN A 150 -4.34 11.35 -15.88
C GLN A 150 -5.05 12.57 -16.47
N SER A 151 -4.89 12.83 -17.77
CA SER A 151 -5.39 14.07 -18.37
C SER A 151 -6.87 14.01 -18.79
N HIS A 152 -7.44 12.82 -18.97
CA HIS A 152 -8.77 12.69 -19.58
C HIS A 152 -9.78 11.86 -18.78
N LEU A 153 -9.35 11.01 -17.84
CA LEU A 153 -10.24 10.03 -17.20
C LEU A 153 -10.33 10.16 -15.68
N ASP A 154 -9.50 10.98 -15.04
CA ASP A 154 -9.43 11.18 -13.58
C ASP A 154 -9.42 9.85 -12.78
N LEU A 155 -8.80 8.83 -13.35
CA LEU A 155 -8.67 7.51 -12.72
C LEU A 155 -7.43 7.51 -11.84
N SER A 156 -7.66 7.38 -10.53
CA SER A 156 -6.61 7.31 -9.51
C SER A 156 -6.08 5.89 -9.25
N THR A 157 -6.35 4.94 -10.17
CA THR A 157 -5.93 3.54 -10.06
C THR A 157 -4.94 3.15 -11.15
N SER A 158 -3.92 2.39 -10.76
CA SER A 158 -2.96 1.73 -11.64
C SER A 158 -3.25 0.22 -11.79
N ALA A 159 -4.33 -0.27 -11.18
CA ALA A 159 -4.69 -1.68 -11.19
C ALA A 159 -5.32 -2.10 -12.52
N TRP A 160 -4.96 -3.29 -12.99
CA TRP A 160 -5.50 -3.93 -14.20
C TRP A 160 -6.21 -5.22 -13.84
N GLY A 161 -7.13 -5.67 -14.68
CA GLY A 161 -7.77 -6.96 -14.44
C GLY A 161 -8.41 -7.58 -15.68
N VAL A 162 -8.45 -8.91 -15.68
CA VAL A 162 -9.28 -9.72 -16.55
C VAL A 162 -10.66 -9.82 -15.90
N ILE A 163 -11.67 -9.31 -16.59
CA ILE A 163 -13.03 -9.16 -16.08
C ILE A 163 -13.96 -10.11 -16.81
N ASP A 164 -14.84 -10.78 -16.06
CA ASP A 164 -15.88 -11.64 -16.62
C ASP A 164 -17.03 -10.84 -17.23
N ALA A 165 -17.97 -11.51 -17.91
CA ALA A 165 -19.12 -10.84 -18.52
C ALA A 165 -20.07 -10.17 -17.49
N ALA A 166 -19.97 -10.53 -16.21
CA ALA A 166 -20.74 -9.95 -15.11
C ALA A 166 -20.01 -8.79 -14.40
N GLY A 167 -18.78 -8.46 -14.80
CA GLY A 167 -17.98 -7.39 -14.21
C GLY A 167 -17.10 -7.83 -13.03
N ASN A 168 -17.01 -9.13 -12.72
CA ASN A 168 -16.16 -9.63 -11.65
C ASN A 168 -14.71 -9.79 -12.11
N THR A 169 -13.77 -9.49 -11.23
CA THR A 169 -12.35 -9.78 -11.48
C THR A 169 -12.10 -11.28 -11.41
N HIS A 170 -11.65 -11.87 -12.52
CA HIS A 170 -11.07 -13.22 -12.54
C HIS A 170 -9.62 -13.20 -12.10
N LEU A 171 -8.86 -12.23 -12.59
CA LEU A 171 -7.45 -12.04 -12.24
C LEU A 171 -7.15 -10.54 -12.27
N GLY A 172 -6.61 -9.99 -11.19
CA GLY A 172 -6.20 -8.59 -11.14
C GLY A 172 -4.72 -8.43 -10.80
N PHE A 173 -4.20 -7.27 -11.17
CA PHE A 173 -2.83 -6.83 -10.99
C PHE A 173 -2.86 -5.49 -10.27
N TRP A 174 -2.44 -5.45 -9.01
CA TRP A 174 -2.41 -4.24 -8.18
C TRP A 174 -0.96 -3.81 -7.95
N PRO A 175 -0.47 -2.77 -8.64
CA PRO A 175 0.85 -2.22 -8.41
C PRO A 175 0.99 -1.65 -6.99
N LEU A 176 2.13 -1.94 -6.36
CA LEU A 176 2.54 -1.38 -5.07
C LEU A 176 3.92 -0.71 -5.25
N TYR A 177 3.93 0.62 -5.25
CA TYR A 177 5.13 1.44 -5.34
C TYR A 177 5.73 1.63 -3.94
N ILE A 178 6.90 1.01 -3.72
CA ILE A 178 7.64 1.02 -2.47
C ILE A 178 9.04 1.59 -2.77
N GLY A 179 9.27 2.84 -2.37
CA GLY A 179 10.50 3.56 -2.67
C GLY A 179 10.67 3.74 -4.17
N GLN A 180 11.76 3.18 -4.71
CA GLN A 180 12.03 3.16 -6.15
C GLN A 180 11.56 1.86 -6.83
N GLN A 181 11.08 0.88 -6.04
CA GLN A 181 10.65 -0.41 -6.55
C GLN A 181 9.14 -0.44 -6.74
N ARG A 182 8.70 -1.14 -7.79
CA ARG A 182 7.29 -1.48 -8.01
C ARG A 182 7.13 -2.98 -7.81
N PHE A 183 6.29 -3.35 -6.86
CA PHE A 183 5.78 -4.71 -6.76
C PHE A 183 4.42 -4.79 -7.44
N VAL A 184 3.95 -6.00 -7.74
CA VAL A 184 2.58 -6.24 -8.19
C VAL A 184 1.99 -7.38 -7.39
N LEU A 185 0.84 -7.14 -6.79
CA LEU A 185 -0.02 -8.21 -6.30
C LEU A 185 -0.86 -8.72 -7.47
N CYS A 186 -0.68 -9.98 -7.85
CA CYS A 186 -1.54 -10.67 -8.80
C CYS A 186 -2.50 -11.56 -7.98
N ILE A 187 -3.80 -11.28 -8.02
CA ILE A 187 -4.80 -11.99 -7.21
C ILE A 187 -5.88 -12.56 -8.13
N GLU A 188 -6.12 -13.86 -8.01
CA GLU A 188 -7.25 -14.49 -8.68
C GLU A 188 -8.53 -14.28 -7.85
N GLY A 189 -9.62 -13.97 -8.54
CA GLY A 189 -10.92 -13.68 -7.94
C GLY A 189 -11.00 -12.31 -7.27
N ILE A 190 -11.88 -12.20 -6.28
CA ILE A 190 -12.16 -10.96 -5.57
C ILE A 190 -11.10 -10.75 -4.47
N PRO A 191 -10.35 -9.65 -4.50
CA PRO A 191 -9.25 -9.46 -3.56
C PRO A 191 -9.75 -8.98 -2.18
N ARG A 192 -9.08 -9.39 -1.11
CA ARG A 192 -9.37 -8.98 0.29
C ARG A 192 -8.43 -7.85 0.74
N LEU A 193 -8.36 -6.79 -0.06
CA LEU A 193 -7.46 -5.65 0.18
C LEU A 193 -7.90 -4.77 1.36
N ASN A 194 -9.19 -4.71 1.67
CA ASN A 194 -9.67 -4.04 2.88
C ASN A 194 -9.44 -4.92 4.12
N SER A 195 -8.18 -5.18 4.45
CA SER A 195 -7.78 -6.02 5.57
C SER A 195 -6.52 -5.48 6.27
N PRO A 196 -6.35 -5.72 7.58
CA PRO A 196 -5.11 -5.39 8.29
C PRO A 196 -3.87 -6.06 7.68
N ASN A 197 -4.05 -7.21 7.03
CA ASN A 197 -2.97 -7.95 6.40
C ASN A 197 -2.38 -7.22 5.20
N LEU A 198 -3.17 -6.44 4.45
CA LEU A 198 -2.62 -5.55 3.43
C LEU A 198 -1.71 -4.48 4.06
N VAL A 199 -2.14 -3.90 5.20
CA VAL A 199 -1.33 -2.92 5.94
C VAL A 199 -0.01 -3.55 6.35
N THR A 200 -0.03 -4.74 6.95
CA THR A 200 1.17 -5.48 7.32
C THR A 200 2.08 -5.75 6.13
N LEU A 201 1.54 -6.14 4.96
CA LEU A 201 2.32 -6.40 3.76
C LEU A 201 3.06 -5.13 3.31
N ILE A 202 2.32 -4.04 3.10
CA ILE A 202 2.89 -2.76 2.64
C ILE A 202 3.90 -2.24 3.65
N TRP A 203 3.64 -2.41 4.95
CA TRP A 203 4.54 -1.98 6.01
C TRP A 203 5.84 -2.80 6.03
N LEU A 204 5.77 -4.12 5.86
CA LEU A 204 6.95 -4.98 5.74
C LEU A 204 7.79 -4.62 4.50
N LEU A 205 7.13 -4.37 3.36
CA LEU A 205 7.82 -3.95 2.14
C LEU A 205 8.51 -2.60 2.34
N ASN A 206 7.84 -1.62 2.97
CA ASN A 206 8.44 -0.33 3.31
C ASN A 206 9.67 -0.50 4.22
N ASN A 207 9.61 -1.34 5.25
CA ASN A 207 10.77 -1.58 6.13
C ASN A 207 11.97 -2.19 5.39
N ARG A 208 11.74 -2.96 4.34
CA ARG A 208 12.80 -3.66 3.61
C ARG A 208 13.37 -2.87 2.44
N TYR A 209 12.52 -2.16 1.69
CA TYR A 209 12.87 -1.61 0.37
C TYR A 209 12.81 -0.08 0.30
N GLN A 210 12.20 0.58 1.29
CA GLN A 210 12.17 2.04 1.33
C GLN A 210 13.49 2.58 1.89
N ALA A 211 14.23 3.33 1.08
CA ALA A 211 15.34 4.15 1.58
C ALA A 211 14.78 5.42 2.23
N PHE A 212 15.27 5.79 3.41
CA PHE A 212 14.75 6.89 4.24
C PHE A 212 15.76 7.99 4.53
#